data_AF-A0A401GD38-F1
#
_entry.id   AF-A0A401GD38-F1
#
_cell.length_a   1.000
_cell.length_b   1.000
_cell.length_c   1.000
_cell.angle_alpha   90.00
_cell.angle_beta   90.00
_cell.angle_gamma   90.00
#
_symmetry.space_group_name_H-M   'P 1'
#
loop_
_entity.id
_entity.type
_entity.pdbx_description
1 polymer ?
#
loop_
_entity_poly.entity_id
_entity_poly.type
_entity_poly.pdbx_seq_one_letter_code
_entity_poly.pdbx_strand_id
1 'polypeptide(L)'
;MIARLNFIGNAIDLGSIEVDELTAWMYPHPANPSSFEYPGDRLLRFHETISDQEMFRPNPKNKDYDNDPVIMVLKNGNSSNLTIGRLNTIRAFLHEYFKGKPGKMSKEVGVFPRNSKSGPFSERGDSGSMVIDTIGRLD
;
A
#
# COMPACT_ATOMS: atom_id res chain seq x y z
N MET A 1 -22.65 12.56 -4.90
CA MET A 1 -23.34 11.42 -5.54
C MET A 1 -22.52 11.01 -6.75
N ILE A 2 -21.78 9.89 -6.69
CA ILE A 2 -21.06 9.37 -7.85
C ILE A 2 -22.10 8.68 -8.74
N ALA A 3 -22.43 9.27 -9.88
CA ALA A 3 -23.25 8.60 -10.90
C ALA A 3 -22.45 7.43 -11.48
N ARG A 4 -23.10 6.29 -11.77
CA ARG A 4 -22.43 5.09 -12.34
C ARG A 4 -21.58 5.39 -13.58
N LEU A 5 -21.90 6.45 -14.32
CA LEU A 5 -21.19 6.88 -15.53
C LEU A 5 -19.82 7.53 -15.26
N ASN A 6 -19.56 7.97 -14.02
CA ASN A 6 -18.30 8.62 -13.63
C ASN A 6 -17.45 7.75 -12.70
N PHE A 7 -17.83 6.49 -12.48
CA PHE A 7 -17.03 5.59 -11.67
C PHE A 7 -15.84 5.08 -12.47
N ILE A 8 -14.65 5.53 -12.09
CA ILE A 8 -13.40 4.99 -12.60
C ILE A 8 -13.01 3.85 -11.67
N GLY A 9 -13.28 2.63 -12.12
CA GLY A 9 -12.84 1.42 -11.43
C GLY A 9 -11.32 1.29 -11.45
N ASN A 10 -10.81 0.44 -10.55
CA ASN A 10 -9.40 0.10 -10.46
C ASN A 10 -8.45 1.30 -10.29
N ALA A 11 -8.85 2.32 -9.53
CA ALA A 11 -7.98 3.42 -9.17
C ALA A 11 -8.24 3.96 -7.76
N ILE A 12 -7.21 4.56 -7.15
CA ILE A 12 -7.32 5.39 -5.94
C ILE A 12 -7.19 6.86 -6.33
N ASP A 13 -8.13 7.69 -5.88
CA ASP A 13 -8.03 9.15 -5.94
C ASP A 13 -7.02 9.66 -4.90
N LEU A 14 -5.99 10.34 -5.38
CA LEU A 14 -4.91 10.91 -4.58
C LEU A 14 -5.18 12.36 -4.14
N GLY A 15 -6.29 12.97 -4.57
CA GLY A 15 -6.57 14.40 -4.44
C GLY A 15 -6.87 14.91 -3.04
N SER A 16 -6.79 14.07 -2.00
CA SER A 16 -6.99 14.50 -0.61
C SER A 16 -5.72 15.01 0.07
N ILE A 17 -4.55 14.84 -0.56
CA ILE A 17 -3.25 15.31 -0.08
C ILE A 17 -2.61 16.15 -1.19
N GLU A 18 -1.92 17.23 -0.82
CA GLU A 18 -1.20 18.07 -1.78
C GLU A 18 -0.12 17.26 -2.53
N VAL A 19 0.07 17.57 -3.81
CA VAL A 19 0.93 16.77 -4.73
C VAL A 19 2.35 16.63 -4.19
N ASP A 20 2.96 17.75 -3.78
CA ASP A 20 4.34 17.76 -3.29
C ASP A 20 4.48 17.00 -1.97
N GLU A 21 3.47 17.10 -1.10
CA GLU A 21 3.45 16.40 0.18
C GLU A 21 3.31 14.89 -0.01
N LEU A 22 2.35 14.44 -0.84
CA LEU A 22 2.17 13.04 -1.14
C LEU A 22 3.42 12.45 -1.82
N THR A 23 3.98 13.16 -2.79
CA THR A 23 5.20 12.74 -3.50
C THR A 23 6.36 12.55 -2.51
N ALA A 24 6.55 13.49 -1.58
CA ALA A 24 7.56 13.37 -0.54
C ALA A 24 7.30 12.20 0.42
N TRP A 25 6.03 11.88 0.71
CA TRP A 25 5.67 10.75 1.57
C TRP A 25 5.86 9.39 0.90
N MET A 26 5.74 9.33 -0.42
CA MET A 26 5.95 8.13 -1.24
C MET A 26 7.43 7.82 -1.45
N TYR A 27 8.32 8.75 -1.12
CA TYR A 27 9.77 8.53 -1.10
C TYR A 27 10.20 7.93 0.24
N PRO A 28 10.73 6.70 0.25
CA PRO A 28 11.30 6.09 1.46
C PRO A 28 12.32 6.99 2.16
N HIS A 29 13.15 7.65 1.36
CA HIS A 29 14.20 8.56 1.80
C HIS A 29 14.34 9.71 0.78
N PRO A 30 14.44 10.98 1.20
CA PRO A 30 14.50 12.12 0.27
C PRO A 30 15.67 12.06 -0.73
N ALA A 31 16.78 11.46 -0.34
CA ALA A 31 17.94 11.26 -1.22
C ALA A 31 17.81 10.05 -2.18
N ASN A 32 16.79 9.21 -2.00
CA ASN A 32 16.49 8.06 -2.86
C ASN A 32 15.10 8.25 -3.47
N PRO A 33 14.97 9.05 -4.55
CA PRO A 33 13.70 9.25 -5.22
C PRO A 33 13.13 7.90 -5.66
N SER A 34 11.86 7.65 -5.33
CA SER A 34 11.18 6.41 -5.71
C SER A 34 10.74 6.46 -7.19
N SER A 35 10.26 5.33 -7.71
CA SER A 35 9.60 5.26 -9.02
C SER A 35 8.17 5.84 -9.04
N PHE A 36 7.72 6.50 -7.96
CA PHE A 36 6.41 7.15 -7.91
C PHE A 36 6.37 8.36 -8.84
N GLU A 37 5.42 8.35 -9.77
CA GLU A 37 5.05 9.51 -10.57
C GLU A 37 3.60 9.87 -10.23
N TYR A 38 3.37 11.13 -9.83
CA TYR A 38 2.02 11.58 -9.52
C TYR A 38 1.20 11.64 -10.82
N PRO A 39 0.09 10.90 -10.94
CA PRO A 39 -0.71 10.87 -12.15
C PRO A 39 -1.40 12.22 -12.38
N GLY A 40 -1.32 12.75 -13.60
CA GLY A 40 -1.91 14.07 -13.95
C GLY A 40 -3.44 14.12 -13.80
N ASP A 41 -4.11 12.97 -13.89
CA ASP A 41 -5.54 12.82 -13.63
C ASP A 41 -5.86 12.49 -12.16
N ARG A 42 -4.87 12.59 -11.25
CA ARG A 42 -4.88 12.25 -9.81
C ARG A 42 -5.28 10.82 -9.45
N LEU A 43 -5.42 9.93 -10.43
CA LEU A 43 -5.91 8.57 -10.21
C LEU A 43 -4.77 7.56 -10.34
N LEU A 44 -4.37 6.97 -9.22
CA LEU A 44 -3.39 5.89 -9.23
C LEU A 44 -4.09 4.58 -9.61
N ARG A 45 -3.81 4.08 -10.81
CA ARG A 45 -4.48 2.90 -11.39
C ARG A 45 -3.79 1.60 -11.02
N PHE A 46 -4.59 0.54 -10.89
CA PHE A 46 -4.08 -0.79 -10.57
C PHE A 46 -3.79 -1.60 -11.84
N HIS A 47 -2.75 -2.43 -11.80
CA HIS A 47 -2.44 -3.33 -12.92
C HIS A 47 -1.99 -4.72 -12.49
N GLU A 48 -1.15 -4.84 -11.46
CA GLU A 48 -0.54 -6.12 -11.04
C GLU A 48 -0.60 -6.31 -9.51
N THR A 49 0.04 -7.38 -9.03
CA THR A 49 0.25 -7.67 -7.61
C THR A 49 1.74 -7.68 -7.30
N ILE A 50 2.13 -7.28 -6.09
CA ILE A 50 3.50 -7.43 -5.62
C ILE A 50 3.78 -8.93 -5.43
N SER A 51 4.92 -9.41 -5.92
CA SER A 51 5.23 -10.84 -5.80
C SER A 51 5.57 -11.23 -4.36
N ASP A 52 5.30 -12.50 -4.00
CA ASP A 52 5.68 -13.04 -2.71
C ASP A 52 7.17 -12.90 -2.39
N GLN A 53 8.00 -13.08 -3.42
CA GLN A 53 9.45 -12.94 -3.32
C GLN A 53 9.87 -11.50 -3.04
N GLU A 54 9.20 -10.54 -3.67
CA GLU A 54 9.49 -9.12 -3.50
C GLU A 54 9.05 -8.60 -2.12
N MET A 55 7.87 -9.00 -1.63
CA MET A 55 7.48 -8.67 -0.25
C MET A 55 8.44 -9.25 0.79
N PHE A 56 8.99 -10.45 0.52
CA PHE A 56 9.98 -11.07 1.41
C PHE A 56 11.38 -10.44 1.28
N ARG A 57 11.74 -9.97 0.09
CA ARG A 57 13.03 -9.34 -0.21
C ARG A 57 12.82 -8.08 -1.04
N PRO A 58 12.45 -6.96 -0.39
CA PRO A 58 12.25 -5.70 -1.07
C PRO A 58 13.52 -5.26 -1.83
N ASN A 59 13.32 -4.45 -2.87
CA ASN A 59 14.43 -3.93 -3.64
C ASN A 59 15.40 -3.14 -2.74
N PRO A 60 16.68 -3.54 -2.63
CA PRO A 60 17.64 -2.90 -1.73
C PRO A 60 18.00 -1.45 -2.13
N LYS A 61 17.56 -0.99 -3.30
CA LYS A 61 17.67 0.43 -3.70
C LYS A 61 16.62 1.32 -3.04
N ASN A 62 15.49 0.76 -2.62
CA ASN A 62 14.39 1.47 -2.00
C ASN A 62 14.52 1.33 -0.49
N LYS A 63 15.19 2.29 0.15
CA LYS A 63 15.51 2.22 1.58
C LYS A 63 14.92 3.38 2.36
N ASP A 64 14.43 3.11 3.55
CA ASP A 64 13.93 4.14 4.46
C ASP A 64 15.06 4.88 5.21
N TYR A 65 14.69 5.70 6.20
CA TYR A 65 15.62 6.47 7.03
C TYR A 65 16.57 5.62 7.87
N ASP A 66 16.21 4.38 8.16
CA ASP A 66 17.05 3.44 8.89
C ASP A 66 17.92 2.59 7.93
N ASN A 67 17.90 2.91 6.63
CA ASN A 67 18.64 2.25 5.55
C ASN A 67 18.18 0.80 5.30
N ASP A 68 16.96 0.48 5.73
CA ASP A 68 16.33 -0.82 5.55
C ASP A 68 15.49 -0.85 4.25
N PRO A 69 15.58 -1.93 3.43
CA PRO A 69 14.75 -2.08 2.24
C PRO A 69 13.25 -2.06 2.57
N VAL A 70 12.50 -1.25 1.85
CA VAL A 70 11.07 -1.02 2.12
C VAL A 70 10.23 -0.96 0.85
N ILE A 71 8.99 -1.41 0.95
CA ILE A 71 7.94 -1.15 -0.04
C ILE A 71 6.97 -0.16 0.58
N MET A 72 6.90 1.04 0.01
CA MET A 72 5.91 2.04 0.40
C MET A 72 4.57 1.64 -0.19
N VAL A 73 3.53 1.70 0.64
CA VAL A 73 2.16 1.40 0.24
C VAL A 73 1.21 2.48 0.69
N LEU A 74 0.09 2.59 0.01
CA LEU A 74 -0.99 3.51 0.35
C LEU A 74 -2.34 2.83 0.24
N LYS A 75 -3.32 3.46 0.87
CA LYS A 75 -4.71 3.03 0.86
C LYS A 75 -5.60 4.26 1.01
N ASN A 76 -6.78 4.23 0.40
CA ASN A 76 -7.86 5.16 0.73
C ASN A 76 -8.91 4.43 1.59
N GLY A 77 -8.81 4.65 2.90
CA GLY A 77 -9.71 4.10 3.91
C GLY A 77 -10.99 4.91 4.05
N ASN A 78 -12.12 4.25 4.31
CA ASN A 78 -13.38 4.94 4.57
C ASN A 78 -13.32 5.82 5.85
N SER A 79 -12.51 5.43 6.83
CA SER A 79 -12.35 6.15 8.10
C SER A 79 -11.01 6.87 8.20
N SER A 80 -9.94 6.27 7.66
CA SER A 80 -8.60 6.87 7.68
C SER A 80 -8.34 7.88 6.56
N ASN A 81 -9.20 7.94 5.53
CA ASN A 81 -8.90 8.57 4.24
C ASN A 81 -7.59 8.01 3.64
N LEU A 82 -6.89 8.81 2.83
CA LEU A 82 -5.63 8.45 2.19
C LEU A 82 -4.51 8.35 3.22
N THR A 83 -3.99 7.15 3.43
CA THR A 83 -2.87 6.86 4.33
C THR A 83 -1.73 6.19 3.59
N ILE A 84 -0.51 6.44 4.07
CA ILE A 84 0.74 5.89 3.52
C ILE A 84 1.41 5.11 4.64
N GLY A 85 1.95 3.95 4.30
CA GLY A 85 2.63 3.05 5.21
C GLY A 85 3.78 2.32 4.55
N ARG A 86 4.38 1.42 5.32
CA ARG A 86 5.51 0.59 4.93
C ARG A 86 5.12 -0.86 5.09
N LEU A 87 5.22 -1.66 4.04
CA LEU A 87 5.02 -3.11 4.17
C LEU A 87 6.10 -3.73 5.05
N ASN A 88 5.69 -4.62 5.94
CA ASN A 88 6.57 -5.46 6.74
C ASN A 88 7.03 -6.68 5.94
N THR A 89 8.26 -7.11 6.15
CA THR A 89 8.81 -8.37 5.60
C THR A 89 8.41 -9.60 6.43
N ILE A 90 7.89 -9.41 7.66
CA ILE A 90 7.38 -10.49 8.51
C ILE A 90 5.96 -10.87 8.04
N ARG A 91 5.79 -12.16 7.73
CA ARG A 91 4.53 -12.76 7.28
C ARG A 91 3.94 -13.67 8.36
N ALA A 92 2.64 -13.53 8.58
CA ALA A 92 1.85 -14.53 9.29
C ALA A 92 1.29 -15.53 8.28
N PHE A 93 1.29 -16.81 8.65
CA PHE A 93 0.71 -17.89 7.88
C PHE A 93 -0.44 -18.48 8.67
N LEU A 94 -1.65 -18.40 8.13
CA LEU A 94 -2.83 -19.00 8.75
C LEU A 94 -3.21 -20.25 7.96
N HIS A 95 -3.32 -21.38 8.66
CA HIS A 95 -3.72 -22.65 8.08
C HIS A 95 -5.11 -23.03 8.59
N GLU A 96 -6.07 -23.13 7.68
CA GLU A 96 -7.42 -23.59 7.98
C GLU A 96 -7.63 -25.01 7.47
N TYR A 97 -7.91 -25.94 8.38
CA TYR A 97 -8.17 -27.35 8.05
C TYR A 97 -9.67 -27.65 8.13
N PHE A 98 -10.22 -28.20 7.05
CA PHE A 98 -11.61 -28.63 6.99
C PHE A 98 -11.68 -30.14 6.76
N LYS A 99 -12.53 -30.84 7.52
CA LYS A 99 -12.67 -32.30 7.38
C LYS A 99 -13.09 -32.66 5.95
N GLY A 100 -12.32 -33.52 5.30
CA GLY A 100 -12.59 -33.99 3.93
C GLY A 100 -12.27 -33.00 2.82
N LYS A 101 -11.58 -31.88 3.11
CA LYS A 101 -11.10 -30.93 2.10
C LYS A 101 -9.61 -30.66 2.27
N PRO A 102 -8.89 -30.30 1.20
CA PRO A 102 -7.54 -29.75 1.33
C PRO A 102 -7.56 -28.54 2.26
N GLY A 103 -6.54 -28.42 3.11
CA GLY A 103 -6.36 -27.24 3.96
C GLY A 103 -6.20 -25.98 3.10
N LYS A 104 -6.69 -24.86 3.60
CA LYS A 104 -6.44 -23.53 3.02
C LYS A 104 -5.31 -22.85 3.78
N MET A 105 -4.50 -22.10 3.07
CA MET A 105 -3.45 -21.27 3.67
C MET A 105 -3.61 -19.84 3.17
N SER A 106 -3.63 -18.89 4.10
CA SER A 106 -3.49 -17.47 3.80
C SER A 106 -2.17 -16.94 4.35
N LYS A 107 -1.66 -15.90 3.68
CA LYS A 107 -0.48 -15.14 4.09
C LYS A 107 -0.95 -13.75 4.43
N GLU A 108 -0.50 -13.23 5.55
CA GLU A 108 -0.83 -11.88 5.99
C GLU A 108 0.47 -11.11 6.23
N VAL A 109 0.50 -9.87 5.78
CA VAL A 109 1.60 -8.93 5.98
C VAL A 109 1.09 -7.74 6.80
N GLY A 110 1.92 -7.26 7.72
CA GLY A 110 1.62 -6.04 8.45
C GLY A 110 2.03 -4.80 7.65
N VAL A 111 1.25 -3.73 7.73
CA VAL A 111 1.66 -2.40 7.26
C VAL A 111 1.97 -1.53 8.47
N PHE A 112 3.20 -1.03 8.53
CA PHE A 112 3.63 -0.08 9.55
C PHE A 112 3.32 1.36 9.15
N PRO A 113 3.19 2.28 10.13
CA PRO A 113 3.15 3.71 9.86
C PRO A 113 4.37 4.15 9.04
N ARG A 114 4.17 5.15 8.16
CA ARG A 114 5.22 5.70 7.29
C ARG A 114 6.49 6.09 8.06
N ASN A 115 6.35 6.70 9.24
CA ASN A 115 7.46 7.03 10.14
C ASN A 115 6.97 7.17 11.59
N SER A 116 7.88 7.52 12.51
CA SER A 116 7.58 7.69 13.94
C SER A 116 6.63 8.86 14.27
N LYS A 117 6.42 9.78 13.33
CA LYS A 117 5.52 10.94 13.47
C LYS A 117 4.18 10.74 12.77
N SER A 118 4.03 9.71 11.94
CA SER A 118 2.77 9.40 11.27
C SER A 118 1.82 8.69 12.22
N GLY A 119 0.52 8.98 12.08
CA GLY A 119 -0.54 8.23 12.73
C GLY A 119 -0.66 6.78 12.22
N PRO A 120 -1.64 6.02 12.73
CA PRO A 120 -1.89 4.66 12.29
C PRO A 120 -2.21 4.60 10.79
N PHE A 121 -1.77 3.51 10.14
CA PHE A 121 -2.06 3.28 8.73
C PHE A 121 -3.55 2.99 8.46
N SER A 122 -4.23 2.37 9.42
CA SER A 122 -5.62 1.94 9.28
C SER A 122 -6.40 2.15 10.57
N GLU A 123 -7.68 2.45 10.41
CA GLU A 123 -8.66 2.65 11.47
C GLU A 123 -9.85 1.69 11.35
N ARG A 124 -10.62 1.56 12.43
CA ARG A 124 -11.88 0.80 12.40
C ARG A 124 -12.83 1.42 11.37
N GLY A 125 -13.22 0.64 10.38
CA GLY A 125 -14.09 1.08 9.30
C GLY A 125 -13.42 1.04 7.92
N ASP A 126 -12.11 0.84 7.87
CA ASP A 126 -11.38 0.71 6.60
C ASP A 126 -11.40 -0.70 6.00
N SER A 127 -12.11 -1.65 6.62
CA SER A 127 -12.18 -3.02 6.14
C SER A 127 -12.69 -3.07 4.70
N GLY A 128 -11.94 -3.78 3.84
CA GLY A 128 -12.25 -3.88 2.41
C GLY A 128 -11.59 -2.81 1.53
N SER A 129 -10.90 -1.81 2.11
CA SER A 129 -10.05 -0.91 1.34
C SER A 129 -8.79 -1.64 0.85
N MET A 130 -8.40 -1.36 -0.39
CA MET A 130 -7.23 -1.96 -1.02
C MET A 130 -5.95 -1.22 -0.65
N VAL A 131 -4.87 -1.98 -0.48
CA VAL A 131 -3.51 -1.47 -0.23
C VAL A 131 -2.70 -1.69 -1.50
N ILE A 132 -2.05 -0.63 -1.99
CA ILE A 132 -1.25 -0.68 -3.22
C ILE A 132 0.11 -0.01 -3.02
N ASP A 133 1.11 -0.41 -3.79
CA ASP A 133 2.41 0.24 -3.80
C ASP A 133 2.46 1.53 -4.63
N THR A 134 3.65 2.13 -4.68
CA THR A 134 3.92 3.38 -5.40
C THR A 134 3.73 3.34 -6.91
N ILE A 135 3.59 2.16 -7.51
CA ILE A 135 3.40 2.03 -8.95
C ILE A 135 2.07 1.37 -9.31
N GLY A 136 1.17 1.20 -8.34
CA GLY A 136 -0.17 0.66 -8.57
C GLY A 136 -0.27 -0.86 -8.55
N ARG A 137 0.61 -1.55 -7.82
CA ARG A 137 0.52 -3.01 -7.60
C ARG A 137 -0.14 -3.30 -6.26
N LEU A 138 -1.09 -4.24 -6.26
CA LEU A 138 -1.80 -4.69 -5.06
C LEU A 138 -0.88 -5.51 -4.14
N ASP A 139 -1.03 -5.33 -2.83
CA ASP A 139 -0.37 -6.16 -1.82
C ASP A 139 -1.03 -7.54 -1.59
#